data_AF-A0A971ULH3-F1
#
_entry.id   AF-A0A971ULH3-F1
#
_cell.length_a   1.000
_cell.length_b   1.000
_cell.length_c   1.000
_cell.angle_alpha   90.00
_cell.angle_beta   90.00
_cell.angle_gamma   90.00
#
_symmetry.space_group_name_H-M   'P 1'
#
loop_
_entity.id
_entity.type
_entity.pdbx_description
1 polymer ?
#
loop_
_entity_poly.entity_id
_entity_poly.type
_entity_poly.pdbx_seq_one_letter_code
_entity_poly.pdbx_strand_id
1 'polypeptide(L)'
;MFQVGGLTAFTVALLVAVAPASVGVGSVSITGRSHGDMSSLVAEVSLDATGRKLLVRLKSSPPDGDEYTLSLTGSLKTATGRPLSGDVDVRVFLLEGDVDGSGEVTATDIMAVRRAAAEGLGDPWLDVDRSGAVTVGDMRAVRARLGRRVE
;
A
#
# COMPACT_ATOMS: atom_id res chain seq x y z
N MET A 1 -2.95 0.80 -5.27
CA MET A 1 -1.97 -0.21 -5.72
C MET A 1 -0.64 0.19 -5.09
N PHE A 2 -0.17 -0.55 -4.07
CA PHE A 2 1.01 -0.15 -3.31
C PHE A 2 2.11 -1.23 -3.39
N GLN A 3 3.25 -0.78 -3.91
CA GLN A 3 4.64 -1.23 -3.79
C GLN A 3 4.93 -2.73 -3.58
N VAL A 4 5.53 -3.34 -4.62
CA VAL A 4 6.32 -4.55 -4.48
C VAL A 4 7.55 -4.24 -3.64
N GLY A 5 7.72 -5.01 -2.56
CA GLY A 5 8.81 -4.84 -1.61
C GLY A 5 8.37 -4.45 -0.19
N GLY A 6 7.07 -4.34 0.02
CA GLY A 6 6.44 -4.07 1.31
C GLY A 6 5.93 -2.63 1.41
N LEU A 7 4.80 -2.46 2.10
CA LEU A 7 4.17 -1.16 2.32
C LEU A 7 4.90 -0.43 3.45
N THR A 8 5.73 0.57 3.13
CA THR A 8 6.43 1.36 4.16
C THR A 8 5.86 2.77 4.35
N ALA A 9 5.15 3.28 3.33
CA ALA A 9 4.41 4.52 3.43
C ALA A 9 3.27 4.53 2.42
N PHE A 10 2.24 5.33 2.70
CA PHE A 10 1.19 5.63 1.74
C PHE A 10 0.65 7.04 1.95
N THR A 11 0.07 7.60 0.88
CA THR A 11 -0.62 8.88 0.92
C THR A 11 -2.11 8.68 0.75
N VAL A 12 -2.90 9.29 1.64
CA VAL A 12 -4.35 9.36 1.51
C VAL A 12 -4.73 10.76 1.01
N ALA A 13 -5.38 10.82 -0.14
CA ALA A 13 -5.95 12.05 -0.66
C ALA A 13 -7.36 12.25 -0.10
N LEU A 14 -7.63 13.44 0.44
CA LEU A 14 -8.89 13.79 1.07
C LEU A 14 -9.61 14.84 0.24
N LEU A 15 -10.92 14.67 0.10
CA LEU A 15 -11.78 15.64 -0.60
C LEU A 15 -12.01 16.92 0.23
N VAL A 16 -11.82 16.84 1.55
CA VAL A 16 -12.06 17.92 2.50
C VAL A 16 -10.83 18.15 3.36
N ALA A 17 -10.58 19.40 3.74
CA ALA A 17 -9.49 19.74 4.63
C ALA A 17 -9.74 19.23 6.06
N VAL A 18 -8.74 18.59 6.65
CA VAL A 18 -8.73 18.07 8.02
C VAL A 18 -8.11 19.08 8.98
N ALA A 19 -8.62 19.14 10.20
CA ALA A 19 -8.05 19.94 11.27
C ALA A 19 -6.71 19.33 11.74
N PRO A 20 -5.58 20.06 11.67
CA PRO A 20 -4.26 19.51 12.02
C PRO A 20 -4.20 18.92 13.44
N ALA A 21 -4.91 19.53 14.39
CA ALA A 21 -4.96 19.06 15.78
C ALA A 21 -5.67 17.69 15.96
N SER A 22 -6.36 17.19 14.94
CA SER A 22 -6.99 15.87 14.96
C SER A 22 -6.11 14.76 14.36
N VAL A 23 -4.95 15.12 13.79
CA VAL A 23 -4.05 14.18 13.11
C VAL A 23 -3.05 13.61 14.10
N GLY A 24 -2.91 12.29 14.10
CA GLY A 24 -1.92 11.56 14.91
C GLY A 24 -1.88 10.10 14.52
N VAL A 25 -1.00 9.30 15.14
CA VAL A 25 -0.84 7.88 14.79
C VAL A 25 -2.13 7.07 14.93
N GLY A 26 -3.01 7.44 15.87
CA GLY A 26 -4.33 6.81 16.05
C GLY A 26 -5.41 7.26 15.06
N SER A 27 -5.08 8.16 14.13
CA SER A 27 -6.01 8.64 13.11
C SER A 27 -6.13 7.68 11.92
N VAL A 28 -5.30 6.65 11.89
CA VAL A 28 -5.27 5.61 10.86
C VAL A 28 -5.20 4.26 11.55
N SER A 29 -5.98 3.30 11.08
CA SER A 29 -5.89 1.89 11.48
C SER A 29 -5.54 1.01 10.30
N ILE A 30 -4.87 -0.10 10.58
CA ILE A 30 -4.50 -1.11 9.59
C ILE A 30 -4.99 -2.44 10.13
N THR A 31 -5.82 -3.14 9.37
CA THR A 31 -6.31 -4.47 9.75
C THR A 31 -6.12 -5.43 8.60
N GLY A 32 -5.29 -6.46 8.81
CA GLY A 32 -5.14 -7.59 7.89
C GLY A 32 -6.31 -8.55 8.04
N ARG A 33 -6.75 -9.16 6.95
CA ARG A 33 -7.79 -10.20 6.99
C ARG A 33 -7.30 -11.38 7.83
N SER A 34 -6.08 -11.82 7.58
CA SER A 34 -5.48 -12.99 8.24
C SER A 34 -4.60 -12.60 9.43
N HIS A 35 -3.96 -11.42 9.37
CA HIS A 35 -3.05 -10.96 10.42
C HIS A 35 -3.70 -10.11 11.53
N GLY A 36 -4.95 -9.66 11.36
CA GLY A 36 -5.67 -8.88 12.38
C GLY A 36 -5.16 -7.43 12.52
N ASP A 37 -5.28 -6.85 13.72
CA ASP A 37 -4.92 -5.44 13.94
C ASP A 37 -3.41 -5.21 13.89
N MET A 38 -3.00 -4.43 12.89
CA MET A 38 -1.62 -4.03 12.61
C MET A 38 -1.42 -2.51 12.78
N SER A 39 -2.35 -1.80 13.44
CA SER A 39 -2.30 -0.34 13.61
C SER A 39 -1.06 0.12 14.38
N SER A 40 -0.43 -0.77 15.16
CA SER A 40 0.86 -0.51 15.83
C SER A 40 2.03 -0.26 14.88
N LEU A 41 1.90 -0.64 13.60
CA LEU A 41 2.88 -0.35 12.55
C LEU A 41 2.90 1.12 12.15
N VAL A 42 1.84 1.90 12.41
CA VAL A 42 1.82 3.33 12.09
C VAL A 42 2.86 4.05 12.94
N ALA A 43 3.92 4.54 12.28
CA ALA A 43 5.01 5.28 12.92
C ALA A 43 4.70 6.77 13.00
N GLU A 44 4.17 7.32 11.91
CA GLU A 44 3.95 8.74 11.75
C GLU A 44 2.75 8.98 10.83
N VAL A 45 1.96 9.99 11.16
CA VAL A 45 0.94 10.54 10.27
C VAL A 45 1.18 12.04 10.21
N SER A 46 1.40 12.55 9.01
CA SER A 46 1.60 13.98 8.77
C SER A 46 0.57 14.49 7.77
N LEU A 47 0.18 15.75 7.94
CA LEU A 47 -0.79 16.44 7.10
C LEU A 47 -0.05 17.47 6.24
N ASP A 48 -0.41 17.55 4.96
CA ASP A 48 0.14 18.59 4.09
C ASP A 48 -0.39 19.99 4.46
N ALA A 49 0.25 21.02 3.90
CA ALA A 49 -0.12 22.41 4.16
C ALA A 49 -1.57 22.76 3.75
N THR A 50 -2.16 22.00 2.82
CA THR A 50 -3.55 22.21 2.36
C THR A 50 -4.58 21.52 3.25
N GLY A 51 -4.14 20.63 4.14
CA GLY A 51 -5.00 19.83 4.99
C GLY A 51 -5.72 18.69 4.26
N ARG A 52 -5.31 18.35 3.03
CA ARG A 52 -6.01 17.40 2.15
C ARG A 52 -5.19 16.18 1.77
N LYS A 53 -3.95 16.07 2.24
CA LYS A 53 -3.14 14.88 2.05
C LYS A 53 -2.56 14.42 3.38
N LEU A 54 -2.85 13.19 3.74
CA LEU A 54 -2.22 12.52 4.87
C LEU A 54 -1.10 11.62 4.34
N LEU A 55 0.13 11.86 4.79
CA LEU A 55 1.24 10.94 4.58
C LEU A 55 1.37 10.06 5.82
N VAL A 56 1.19 8.76 5.63
CA VAL A 56 1.33 7.74 6.66
C VAL A 56 2.64 7.01 6.44
N ARG A 57 3.50 6.96 7.45
CA ARG A 57 4.73 6.15 7.45
C ARG A 57 4.57 4.99 8.43
N LEU A 58 5.01 3.82 8.00
CA LEU A 58 5.00 2.60 8.80
C LEU A 58 6.40 2.30 9.33
N LYS A 59 6.46 1.68 10.52
CA LYS A 59 7.72 1.22 11.16
C LYS A 59 8.39 0.12 10.34
N SER A 60 7.56 -0.73 9.74
CA SER A 60 7.95 -1.81 8.84
C SER A 60 6.75 -2.15 7.95
N SER A 61 7.00 -2.91 6.89
CA SER A 61 5.91 -3.47 6.08
C SER A 61 5.03 -4.38 6.93
N PRO A 62 3.69 -4.37 6.72
CA PRO A 62 2.86 -5.49 7.10
C PRO A 62 3.36 -6.79 6.45
N PRO A 63 3.04 -7.95 7.03
CA PRO A 63 3.31 -9.25 6.43
C PRO A 63 2.84 -9.37 4.98
N ASP A 64 3.54 -10.19 4.21
CA ASP A 64 3.20 -10.47 2.82
C ASP A 64 2.16 -11.60 2.74
N GLY A 65 1.31 -11.57 1.71
CA GLY A 65 0.27 -12.58 1.44
C GLY A 65 -1.08 -12.31 2.09
N ASP A 66 -1.43 -11.06 2.40
CA ASP A 66 -2.69 -10.70 3.07
C ASP A 66 -3.39 -9.50 2.41
N GLU A 67 -4.69 -9.39 2.65
CA GLU A 67 -5.51 -8.22 2.33
C GLU A 67 -5.57 -7.31 3.55
N TYR A 68 -5.12 -6.07 3.39
CA TYR A 68 -5.16 -5.05 4.44
C TYR A 68 -6.24 -4.02 4.16
N THR A 69 -7.05 -3.76 5.16
CA THR A 69 -7.95 -2.61 5.20
C THR A 69 -7.25 -1.47 5.94
N LEU A 70 -7.02 -0.37 5.23
CA LEU A 70 -6.48 0.87 5.78
C LEU A 70 -7.67 1.80 6.03
N SER A 71 -7.91 2.21 7.26
CA SER A 71 -9.07 3.05 7.59
C SER A 71 -8.65 4.34 8.29
N LEU A 72 -9.34 5.42 7.99
CA LEU A 72 -9.30 6.66 8.74
C LEU A 72 -10.24 6.52 9.95
N THR A 73 -9.74 6.78 11.15
CA THR A 73 -10.53 6.61 12.36
C THR A 73 -11.41 7.83 12.63
N GLY A 74 -12.45 7.66 13.46
CA GLY A 74 -13.35 8.75 13.88
C GLY A 74 -12.68 9.86 14.71
N SER A 75 -11.37 9.75 14.98
CA SER A 75 -10.58 10.82 15.61
C SER A 75 -10.34 11.99 14.66
N LEU A 76 -10.32 11.75 13.34
CA LEU A 76 -10.16 12.81 12.35
C LEU A 76 -11.37 13.73 12.28
N LYS A 77 -11.08 15.03 12.24
CA LYS A 77 -12.09 16.07 12.12
C LYS A 77 -11.81 16.92 10.89
N THR A 78 -12.88 17.37 10.22
CA THR A 78 -12.79 18.42 9.21
C THR A 78 -12.27 19.72 9.83
N ALA A 79 -11.83 20.67 9.01
CA ALA A 79 -11.42 22.00 9.46
C ALA A 79 -12.51 22.75 10.24
N THR A 80 -13.79 22.39 10.08
CA THR A 80 -14.92 22.94 10.84
C THR A 80 -15.21 22.18 12.15
N GLY A 81 -14.35 21.23 12.54
CA GLY A 81 -14.48 20.45 13.77
C GLY A 81 -15.48 19.30 13.74
N ARG A 82 -16.06 18.98 12.57
CA ARG A 82 -16.99 17.85 12.42
C ARG A 82 -16.21 16.54 12.21
N PRO A 83 -16.71 15.37 12.64
CA PRO A 83 -16.10 14.10 12.29
C PRO A 83 -15.96 13.95 10.77
N LEU A 84 -14.87 13.32 10.32
CA LEU A 84 -14.75 12.90 8.93
C LEU A 84 -15.81 11.81 8.64
N SER A 85 -16.44 11.88 7.47
CA SER A 85 -17.51 10.96 7.06
C SER A 85 -17.39 10.63 5.58
N GLY A 86 -17.95 9.49 5.17
CA GLY A 86 -17.94 9.02 3.79
C GLY A 86 -17.17 7.71 3.68
N ASP A 87 -16.55 7.48 2.52
CA ASP A 87 -15.63 6.38 2.32
C ASP A 87 -14.31 6.70 3.03
N VAL A 88 -14.05 5.96 4.11
CA VAL A 88 -12.92 6.21 5.02
C VAL A 88 -11.95 5.04 5.04
N ASP A 89 -12.15 4.04 4.18
CA ASP A 89 -11.32 2.86 4.13
C ASP A 89 -10.92 2.49 2.71
N VAL A 90 -9.76 1.86 2.58
CA VAL A 90 -9.27 1.32 1.32
C VAL A 90 -8.67 -0.05 1.56
N ARG A 91 -8.95 -0.98 0.64
CA ARG A 91 -8.36 -2.31 0.66
C ARG A 91 -7.14 -2.37 -0.25
N VAL A 92 -6.09 -3.00 0.26
CA VAL A 92 -4.84 -3.20 -0.46
C VAL A 92 -4.40 -4.64 -0.29
N PHE A 93 -3.89 -5.23 -1.36
CA PHE A 93 -3.28 -6.56 -1.35
C PHE A 93 -1.78 -6.39 -1.28
N LEU A 94 -1.13 -7.09 -0.35
CA LEU A 94 0.32 -7.23 -0.34
C LEU A 94 0.64 -8.66 -0.71
N LEU A 95 1.12 -8.86 -1.94
CA LEU A 95 1.58 -10.16 -2.42
C LEU A 95 2.79 -9.97 -3.34
N GLU A 96 3.97 -10.26 -2.82
CA GLU A 96 5.21 -10.12 -3.57
C GLU A 96 5.20 -11.07 -4.79
N GLY A 97 5.36 -10.49 -5.98
CA GLY A 97 5.32 -11.19 -7.25
C GLY A 97 3.98 -11.11 -7.99
N ASP A 98 2.90 -10.67 -7.33
CA ASP A 98 1.64 -10.32 -7.96
C ASP A 98 1.72 -8.87 -8.43
N VAL A 99 2.27 -8.69 -9.62
CA VAL A 99 2.52 -7.37 -10.21
C VAL A 99 1.30 -6.83 -10.95
N ASP A 100 0.35 -7.69 -11.31
CA ASP A 100 -0.90 -7.30 -11.94
C ASP A 100 -2.04 -7.02 -10.93
N GLY A 101 -1.85 -7.42 -9.67
CA GLY A 101 -2.77 -7.15 -8.56
C GLY A 101 -3.99 -8.05 -8.57
N SER A 102 -3.88 -9.26 -9.13
CA SER A 102 -4.97 -10.23 -9.22
C SER A 102 -5.26 -10.98 -7.92
N GLY A 103 -4.35 -10.92 -6.94
CA GLY A 103 -4.41 -11.66 -5.69
C GLY A 103 -3.76 -13.05 -5.77
N GLU A 104 -3.16 -13.41 -6.90
CA GLU A 104 -2.43 -14.66 -7.12
C GLU A 104 -1.20 -14.42 -7.99
N VAL A 105 -0.06 -15.04 -7.66
CA VAL A 105 1.15 -14.96 -8.48
C VAL A 105 1.08 -16.01 -9.59
N THR A 106 0.82 -15.57 -10.81
CA THR A 106 0.59 -16.40 -11.98
C THR A 106 1.61 -16.15 -13.10
N ALA A 107 1.47 -16.89 -14.22
CA ALA A 107 2.26 -16.61 -15.42
C ALA A 107 1.94 -15.23 -16.03
N THR A 108 0.79 -14.65 -15.73
CA THR A 108 0.40 -13.31 -16.19
C THR A 108 1.32 -12.25 -15.61
N ASP A 109 1.72 -12.38 -14.34
CA ASP A 109 2.70 -11.51 -13.69
C ASP A 109 4.05 -11.53 -14.39
N ILE A 110 4.52 -12.72 -14.79
CA ILE A 110 5.75 -12.86 -15.57
C ILE A 110 5.62 -12.15 -16.91
N MET A 111 4.46 -12.23 -17.55
CA MET A 111 4.21 -11.54 -18.83
C MET A 111 4.14 -10.02 -18.65
N ALA A 112 3.57 -9.53 -17.54
CA ALA A 112 3.54 -8.11 -17.21
C ALA A 112 4.95 -7.54 -17.01
N VAL A 113 5.80 -8.20 -16.22
CA VAL A 113 7.22 -7.84 -16.05
C VAL A 113 7.97 -7.93 -17.39
N ARG A 114 7.75 -8.98 -18.17
CA ARG A 114 8.39 -9.15 -19.49
C ARG A 114 8.04 -8.01 -20.44
N ARG A 115 6.77 -7.62 -20.49
CA ARG A 115 6.29 -6.51 -21.30
C ARG A 115 6.94 -5.21 -20.86
N ALA A 116 6.97 -4.95 -19.56
CA ALA A 116 7.60 -3.77 -18.99
C ALA A 116 9.09 -3.66 -19.32
N ALA A 117 9.84 -4.75 -19.18
CA ALA A 117 11.25 -4.82 -19.58
C ALA A 117 11.45 -4.53 -21.08
N ALA A 118 10.56 -5.04 -21.94
CA ALA A 118 10.62 -4.80 -23.38
C ALA A 118 10.27 -3.35 -23.76
N GLU A 119 9.36 -2.73 -23.01
CA GLU A 119 8.93 -1.34 -23.19
C GLU A 119 9.87 -0.34 -22.49
N GLY A 120 10.85 -0.82 -21.72
CA GLY A 120 11.76 0.03 -20.94
C GLY A 120 11.07 0.75 -19.79
N LEU A 121 9.96 0.20 -19.27
CA LEU A 121 9.27 0.75 -18.12
C LEU A 121 10.09 0.49 -16.86
N GLY A 122 10.36 1.54 -16.10
CA GLY A 122 11.12 1.50 -14.85
C GLY A 122 10.24 1.62 -13.62
N ASP A 123 8.98 1.18 -13.70
CA ASP A 123 8.05 1.30 -12.58
C ASP A 123 8.57 0.47 -11.39
N PRO A 124 8.74 1.07 -10.20
CA PRO A 124 9.37 0.36 -9.07
C PRO A 124 8.64 -0.90 -8.61
N TRP A 125 7.34 -1.05 -8.92
CA TRP A 125 6.60 -2.26 -8.58
C TRP A 125 6.86 -3.44 -9.52
N LEU A 126 7.53 -3.22 -10.65
CA LEU A 126 7.92 -4.27 -11.60
C LEU A 126 9.36 -4.77 -11.36
N ASP A 127 10.14 -4.02 -10.55
CA ASP A 127 11.47 -4.39 -10.04
C ASP A 127 11.32 -5.24 -8.76
N VAL A 128 10.91 -6.49 -8.96
CA VAL A 128 10.63 -7.48 -7.92
C VAL A 128 11.90 -7.93 -7.19
N ASP A 129 13.06 -7.94 -7.86
CA ASP A 129 14.33 -8.30 -7.23
C ASP A 129 15.07 -7.11 -6.58
N ARG A 130 14.53 -5.89 -6.74
CA ARG A 130 15.05 -4.63 -6.19
C ARG A 130 16.44 -4.28 -6.71
N SER A 131 16.76 -4.67 -7.94
CA SER A 131 18.04 -4.35 -8.57
C SER A 131 18.14 -2.90 -9.05
N GLY A 132 17.03 -2.17 -9.06
CA GLY A 132 16.91 -0.81 -9.58
C GLY A 132 16.53 -0.75 -11.07
N ALA A 133 16.25 -1.88 -11.69
CA ALA A 133 15.85 -1.97 -13.10
C ALA A 133 14.94 -3.19 -13.34
N VAL A 134 13.94 -3.04 -14.21
CA VAL A 134 13.05 -4.13 -14.61
C VAL A 134 13.74 -5.00 -15.67
N THR A 135 14.13 -6.21 -15.30
CA THR A 135 14.94 -7.13 -16.08
C THR A 135 14.43 -8.58 -16.04
N VAL A 136 15.22 -9.49 -16.63
CA VAL A 136 14.99 -10.94 -16.51
C VAL A 136 15.18 -11.43 -15.07
N GLY A 137 15.92 -10.68 -14.24
CA GLY A 137 16.04 -10.95 -12.79
C GLY A 137 14.68 -10.94 -12.11
N ASP A 138 13.86 -9.94 -12.40
CA ASP A 138 12.49 -9.81 -11.88
C ASP A 138 11.59 -10.95 -12.34
N MET A 139 11.68 -11.34 -13.62
CA MET A 139 10.92 -12.49 -14.13
C MET A 139 11.28 -13.78 -13.38
N ARG A 140 12.55 -13.96 -13.00
CA ARG A 140 13.00 -15.09 -12.19
C ARG A 140 12.49 -14.98 -10.75
N ALA A 141 12.47 -13.78 -10.18
CA ALA A 141 11.93 -13.50 -8.85
C ALA A 141 10.42 -13.80 -8.78
N VAL A 142 9.63 -13.39 -9.78
CA VAL A 142 8.21 -13.74 -9.89
C VAL A 142 8.05 -15.25 -10.05
N ARG A 143 8.84 -15.88 -10.94
CA ARG A 143 8.77 -17.33 -11.18
C ARG A 143 9.00 -18.16 -9.91
N ALA A 144 9.86 -17.70 -9.00
CA ALA A 144 10.12 -18.36 -7.72
C ALA A 144 8.92 -18.32 -6.75
N ARG A 145 7.91 -17.50 -7.04
CA ARG A 145 6.74 -17.23 -6.19
C ARG A 145 5.42 -17.69 -6.84
N LEU A 146 5.47 -18.37 -7.99
CA LEU A 146 4.28 -18.87 -8.68
C LEU A 146 3.41 -19.75 -7.78
N GLY A 147 2.09 -19.55 -7.87
CA GLY A 147 1.08 -20.28 -7.11
C GLY A 147 0.85 -19.77 -5.68
N ARG A 148 1.57 -18.71 -5.25
CA ARG A 148 1.21 -17.98 -4.03
C ARG A 148 -0.07 -17.17 -4.26
N ARG A 149 -0.87 -17.02 -3.22
CA ARG A 149 -2.14 -16.27 -3.22
C ARG A 149 -2.31 -15.52 -1.92
N VAL A 150 -3.15 -14.50 -1.94
CA VAL A 150 -3.62 -13.82 -0.73
C VAL A 150 -4.50 -14.78 0.08
N GLU A 151 -4.28 -14.82 1.40
CA GLU A 151 -5.09 -15.61 2.35
C GLU A 151 -6.19 -14.77 3.01
#